data_AF-A0A7Z9J0J4-F1
#
_entry.id   AF-A0A7Z9J0J4-F1
#
_cell.length_a   1.000
_cell.length_b   1.000
_cell.length_c   1.000
_cell.angle_alpha   90.00
_cell.angle_beta   90.00
_cell.angle_gamma   90.00
#
_symmetry.space_group_name_H-M   'P 1'
#
loop_
_entity.id
_entity.type
_entity.pdbx_description
1 polymer ?
#
loop_
_entity_poly.entity_id
_entity_poly.type
_entity_poly.pdbx_seq_one_letter_code
_entity_poly.pdbx_strand_id
1 'polypeptide(L)'
;MSAIEFKAFGGSHQNKERLINMWVRGQLINEYGESSGVGISSLSKTLCNDWVVRGSRILENTVYKNIDVSAVDIRNYYNKNIGAFKRQKDWIRMFSVILETEDEAINAVKTLKNVGRKEHVPLSQNHLSWLALVREGDLMPQLNKTVFNGRAGVVGPTKTRFGFHVTHVVDYYPAGSLAGLDEVYDKIASALYLTKRREKYKALIDSLYTNADIYINETLLVGE
;
A
#
# COMPACT_ATOMS: atom_id res chain seq x y z
N MET A 1 -18.52 26.22 -6.70
CA MET A 1 -17.64 25.05 -6.87
C MET A 1 -18.12 24.29 -8.09
N SER A 2 -17.44 24.43 -9.23
CA SER A 2 -17.76 23.67 -10.44
C SER A 2 -17.21 22.25 -10.33
N ALA A 3 -18.03 21.27 -10.69
CA ALA A 3 -17.62 19.86 -10.72
C ALA A 3 -16.56 19.67 -11.83
N ILE A 4 -15.40 19.12 -11.44
CA ILE A 4 -14.33 18.76 -12.38
C ILE A 4 -14.62 17.35 -12.91
N GLU A 5 -14.78 17.23 -14.22
CA GLU A 5 -15.05 15.94 -14.88
C GLU A 5 -13.74 15.21 -15.20
N PHE A 6 -13.65 13.94 -14.81
CA PHE A 6 -12.43 13.12 -14.87
C PHE A 6 -12.40 12.24 -16.13
N LYS A 7 -11.37 12.40 -16.97
CA LYS A 7 -11.04 11.45 -18.06
C LYS A 7 -9.83 10.61 -17.67
N ALA A 8 -10.06 9.31 -17.46
CA ALA A 8 -9.06 8.38 -16.94
C ALA A 8 -7.99 7.99 -17.97
N PHE A 9 -6.71 8.01 -17.57
CA PHE A 9 -5.59 7.49 -18.36
C PHE A 9 -5.13 6.11 -17.86
N GLY A 10 -4.86 5.20 -18.80
CA GLY A 10 -4.54 3.78 -18.58
C GLY A 10 -3.16 3.53 -17.95
N GLY A 11 -3.11 2.57 -17.03
CA GLY A 11 -1.97 2.16 -16.19
C GLY A 11 -2.46 1.23 -15.06
N SER A 12 -1.57 0.44 -14.45
CA SER A 12 -1.92 -0.50 -13.36
C SER A 12 -2.56 0.25 -12.16
N HIS A 13 -3.47 -0.41 -11.44
CA HIS A 13 -4.37 0.24 -10.48
C HIS A 13 -3.66 1.09 -9.40
N GLN A 14 -2.51 0.62 -8.90
CA GLN A 14 -1.68 1.35 -7.92
C GLN A 14 -0.94 2.56 -8.51
N ASN A 15 -0.48 2.48 -9.77
CA ASN A 15 0.14 3.61 -10.45
C ASN A 15 -0.90 4.70 -10.76
N LYS A 16 -2.13 4.31 -11.09
CA LYS A 16 -3.26 5.24 -11.27
C LYS A 16 -3.57 5.99 -9.98
N GLU A 17 -3.75 5.30 -8.86
CA GLU A 17 -4.03 5.97 -7.58
C GLU A 17 -2.92 6.93 -7.17
N ARG A 18 -1.65 6.56 -7.37
CA ARG A 18 -0.53 7.46 -7.05
C ARG A 18 -0.53 8.72 -7.91
N LEU A 19 -0.76 8.58 -9.21
CA LEU A 19 -0.81 9.70 -10.15
C LEU A 19 -2.04 10.59 -9.88
N ILE A 20 -3.20 9.98 -9.58
CA ILE A 20 -4.41 10.69 -9.18
C ILE A 20 -4.17 11.47 -7.89
N ASN A 21 -3.61 10.86 -6.85
CA ASN A 21 -3.31 11.54 -5.59
C ASN A 21 -2.28 12.66 -5.76
N MET A 22 -1.24 12.45 -6.56
CA MET A 22 -0.25 13.49 -6.87
C MET A 22 -0.90 14.67 -7.61
N TRP A 23 -1.77 14.39 -8.58
CA TRP A 23 -2.51 15.40 -9.30
C TRP A 23 -3.49 16.15 -8.39
N VAL A 24 -4.27 15.46 -7.56
CA VAL A 24 -5.21 16.07 -6.59
C VAL A 24 -4.46 16.99 -5.63
N ARG A 25 -3.35 16.53 -5.05
CA ARG A 25 -2.50 17.37 -4.18
C ARG A 25 -1.96 18.58 -4.94
N GLY A 26 -1.53 18.41 -6.18
CA GLY A 26 -1.08 19.50 -7.04
C GLY A 26 -2.20 20.53 -7.31
N GLN A 27 -3.44 20.08 -7.53
CA GLN A 27 -4.59 20.99 -7.68
C GLN A 27 -4.85 21.77 -6.39
N LEU A 28 -4.90 21.09 -5.24
CA LEU A 28 -5.13 21.72 -3.94
C LEU A 28 -4.06 22.77 -3.61
N ILE A 29 -2.78 22.47 -3.89
CA ILE A 29 -1.68 23.42 -3.69
C ILE A 29 -1.81 24.62 -4.63
N ASN A 30 -2.22 24.41 -5.89
CA ASN A 30 -2.43 25.50 -6.83
C ASN A 30 -3.61 26.41 -6.43
N GLU A 31 -4.72 25.83 -5.98
CA GLU A 31 -5.87 26.60 -5.46
C GLU A 31 -5.48 27.40 -4.20
N TYR A 32 -4.70 26.80 -3.31
CA TYR A 32 -4.12 27.49 -2.15
C TYR A 32 -3.19 28.65 -2.57
N GLY A 33 -2.31 28.43 -3.54
CA GLY A 33 -1.43 29.48 -4.06
C GLY A 33 -2.20 30.64 -4.68
N GLU A 34 -3.21 30.36 -5.52
CA GLU A 34 -4.07 31.38 -6.13
C GLU A 34 -4.83 32.20 -5.07
N SER A 35 -5.43 31.54 -4.07
CA SER A 35 -6.09 32.24 -2.96
C SER A 35 -5.13 33.03 -2.06
N SER A 36 -3.85 32.67 -2.05
CA SER A 36 -2.79 33.36 -1.30
C SER A 36 -2.07 34.44 -2.12
N GLY A 37 -2.50 34.72 -3.36
CA GLY A 37 -1.89 35.69 -4.26
C GLY A 37 -0.59 35.22 -4.93
N VAL A 38 -0.17 33.97 -4.70
CA VAL A 38 1.01 33.33 -5.29
C VAL A 38 0.55 32.36 -6.38
N GLY A 39 -0.01 32.93 -7.46
CA GLY A 39 -0.48 32.19 -8.62
C GLY A 39 0.56 32.13 -9.75
N ILE A 40 0.51 31.09 -10.58
CA ILE A 40 1.19 31.08 -11.88
C ILE A 40 0.19 31.38 -12.99
N SER A 41 0.65 31.89 -14.12
CA SER A 41 -0.24 32.15 -15.25
C SER A 41 -0.96 30.87 -15.71
N SER A 42 -2.20 31.01 -16.21
CA SER A 42 -2.98 29.88 -16.76
C SER A 42 -2.22 29.12 -17.86
N LEU A 43 -1.43 29.85 -18.67
CA LEU A 43 -0.55 29.28 -19.68
C LEU A 43 0.57 28.43 -19.05
N SER A 44 1.27 28.94 -18.03
CA SER A 44 2.31 28.23 -17.30
C SER A 44 1.77 26.94 -16.65
N LYS A 45 0.56 26.99 -16.09
CA LYS A 45 -0.13 25.85 -15.49
C LYS A 45 -0.45 24.76 -16.53
N THR A 46 -0.92 25.16 -17.70
CA THR A 46 -1.25 24.27 -18.82
C THR A 46 0.00 23.58 -19.38
N LEU A 47 1.05 24.35 -19.63
CA LEU A 47 2.32 23.84 -20.16
C LEU A 47 2.99 22.84 -19.20
N CYS A 48 3.03 23.16 -17.91
CA CYS A 48 3.60 22.27 -16.89
C CYS A 48 2.86 20.93 -16.84
N ASN A 49 1.52 20.95 -16.84
CA ASN A 49 0.71 19.74 -16.86
C ASN A 49 0.93 18.90 -18.13
N ASP A 50 0.99 19.53 -19.30
CA ASP A 50 1.23 18.84 -20.58
C ASP A 50 2.59 18.12 -20.59
N TRP A 51 3.67 18.79 -20.14
CA TRP A 51 5.00 18.18 -20.07
C TRP A 51 5.09 17.02 -19.08
N VAL A 52 4.49 17.16 -17.89
CA VAL A 52 4.46 16.08 -16.90
C VAL A 52 3.74 14.86 -17.45
N VAL A 53 2.56 15.04 -18.07
CA VAL A 53 1.79 13.92 -18.63
C VAL A 53 2.51 13.27 -19.81
N ARG A 54 3.03 14.06 -20.75
CA ARG A 54 3.78 13.54 -21.91
C ARG A 54 5.04 12.82 -21.50
N GLY A 55 5.85 13.42 -20.62
CA GLY A 55 7.08 12.82 -20.11
C GLY A 55 6.81 11.49 -19.42
N SER A 56 5.80 11.44 -18.55
CA SER A 56 5.41 10.20 -17.86
C SER A 56 4.98 9.12 -18.87
N ARG A 57 4.15 9.46 -19.86
CA ARG A 57 3.71 8.51 -20.90
C ARG A 57 4.88 8.00 -21.73
N ILE A 58 5.82 8.87 -22.12
CA ILE A 58 7.02 8.45 -22.86
C ILE A 58 7.82 7.46 -22.02
N LEU A 59 8.16 7.82 -20.78
CA LEU A 59 8.95 6.98 -19.88
C LEU A 59 8.32 5.60 -19.65
N GLU A 60 7.01 5.54 -19.41
CA GLU A 60 6.28 4.28 -19.24
C GLU A 60 6.34 3.40 -20.50
N ASN A 61 6.23 4.00 -21.69
CA ASN A 61 6.19 3.26 -22.95
C ASN A 61 7.56 2.96 -23.58
N THR A 62 8.64 3.60 -23.11
CA THR A 62 10.00 3.40 -23.63
C THR A 62 10.95 2.82 -22.59
N VAL A 63 11.17 3.53 -21.48
CA VAL A 63 12.20 3.22 -20.48
C VAL A 63 11.76 2.10 -19.53
N TYR A 64 10.50 2.17 -19.06
CA TYR A 64 10.01 1.31 -17.99
C TYR A 64 9.34 0.03 -18.47
N LYS A 65 8.93 -0.04 -19.74
CA LYS A 65 8.25 -1.19 -20.35
C LYS A 65 8.96 -2.54 -20.12
N ASN A 66 10.29 -2.52 -20.09
CA ASN A 66 11.13 -3.72 -19.94
C ASN A 66 11.83 -3.78 -18.58
N ILE A 67 11.22 -3.23 -17.52
CA ILE A 67 11.70 -3.48 -16.16
C ILE A 67 11.08 -4.78 -15.68
N ASP A 68 11.92 -5.79 -15.50
CA ASP A 68 11.54 -7.06 -14.91
C ASP A 68 12.19 -7.24 -13.54
N VAL A 69 11.51 -7.94 -12.64
CA VAL A 69 12.02 -8.32 -11.32
C VAL A 69 11.85 -9.83 -11.17
N SER A 70 12.96 -10.55 -11.26
CA SER A 70 12.94 -12.00 -11.21
C SER A 70 12.77 -12.53 -9.78
N ALA A 71 12.28 -13.76 -9.65
CA ALA A 71 12.24 -14.45 -8.36
C ALA A 71 13.64 -14.62 -7.74
N VAL A 72 14.69 -14.72 -8.57
CA VAL A 72 16.09 -14.77 -8.14
C VAL A 72 16.51 -13.44 -7.51
N ASP A 73 16.17 -12.30 -8.14
CA ASP A 73 16.45 -10.96 -7.59
C ASP A 73 15.80 -10.79 -6.22
N ILE A 74 14.54 -11.23 -6.09
CA ILE A 74 13.75 -11.13 -4.86
C ILE A 74 14.38 -11.98 -3.75
N ARG A 75 14.75 -13.24 -4.05
CA ARG A 75 15.40 -14.15 -3.10
C ARG A 75 16.76 -13.60 -2.65
N ASN A 76 17.57 -13.10 -3.59
CA ASN A 76 18.88 -12.52 -3.28
C ASN A 76 18.74 -11.27 -2.40
N TYR A 77 17.78 -10.40 -2.71
CA TYR A 77 17.48 -9.24 -1.88
C TYR A 77 17.05 -9.65 -0.47
N TYR A 78 16.15 -10.63 -0.34
CA TYR A 78 15.70 -11.14 0.95
C TYR A 78 16.86 -11.66 1.79
N ASN A 79 17.69 -12.54 1.22
CA ASN A 79 18.83 -13.14 1.90
C ASN A 79 19.86 -12.09 2.34
N LYS A 80 20.17 -11.12 1.46
CA LYS A 80 21.12 -10.04 1.76
C LYS A 80 20.61 -9.11 2.87
N ASN A 81 19.30 -8.96 3.01
CA ASN A 81 18.66 -8.01 3.92
C ASN A 81 17.83 -8.71 5.02
N ILE A 82 18.13 -9.97 5.35
CA ILE A 82 17.28 -10.79 6.23
C ILE A 82 16.99 -10.15 7.59
N GLY A 83 17.97 -9.39 8.13
CA GLY A 83 17.82 -8.66 9.39
C GLY A 83 16.71 -7.59 9.36
N ALA A 84 16.45 -6.99 8.20
CA ALA A 84 15.39 -5.98 8.02
C ALA A 84 13.97 -6.58 8.08
N PHE A 85 13.86 -7.91 7.98
CA PHE A 85 12.59 -8.64 8.05
C PHE A 85 12.32 -9.27 9.42
N LYS A 86 13.13 -8.93 10.44
CA LYS A 86 12.82 -9.26 11.83
C LYS A 86 11.63 -8.44 12.32
N ARG A 87 10.61 -9.14 12.83
CA ARG A 87 9.42 -8.52 13.41
C ARG A 87 9.79 -7.77 14.68
N GLN A 88 9.37 -6.51 14.78
CA GLN A 88 9.65 -5.66 15.96
C GLN A 88 8.63 -5.83 17.09
N LYS A 89 7.47 -6.39 16.77
CA LYS A 89 6.36 -6.68 17.69
C LYS A 89 5.88 -8.10 17.46
N ASP A 90 4.98 -8.55 18.31
CA ASP A 90 4.22 -9.77 18.04
C ASP A 90 3.27 -9.57 16.86
N TRP A 91 3.12 -10.62 16.06
CA TRP A 91 2.16 -10.68 14.96
C TRP A 91 1.36 -11.97 15.07
N ILE A 92 0.16 -11.93 14.50
CA ILE A 92 -0.70 -13.10 14.38
C ILE A 92 -1.27 -13.18 12.99
N ARG A 93 -1.36 -14.40 12.46
CA ARG A 93 -2.26 -14.70 11.35
C ARG A 93 -3.59 -15.09 11.97
N MET A 94 -4.67 -14.42 11.63
CA MET A 94 -5.98 -14.66 12.21
C MET A 94 -7.09 -14.61 11.17
N PHE A 95 -8.10 -15.44 11.38
CA PHE A 95 -9.42 -15.31 10.80
C PHE A 95 -10.35 -14.66 11.82
N SER A 96 -11.13 -13.66 11.44
CA SER A 96 -12.15 -13.07 12.29
C SER A 96 -13.48 -12.99 11.56
N VAL A 97 -14.56 -13.15 12.30
CA VAL A 97 -15.94 -13.03 11.81
C VAL A 97 -16.78 -12.23 12.80
N ILE A 98 -17.72 -11.44 12.28
CA ILE A 98 -18.64 -10.60 13.05
C ILE A 98 -20.04 -11.19 12.94
N LEU A 99 -20.66 -11.46 14.09
CA LEU A 99 -21.99 -12.05 14.24
C LEU A 99 -22.94 -11.05 14.87
N GLU A 100 -24.23 -11.15 14.56
CA GLU A 100 -25.23 -10.20 15.05
C GLU A 100 -25.63 -10.52 16.50
N THR A 101 -25.76 -11.81 16.82
CA THR A 101 -26.23 -12.28 18.13
C THR A 101 -25.14 -13.02 18.92
N GLU A 102 -25.29 -13.02 20.25
CA GLU A 102 -24.38 -13.74 21.13
C GLU A 102 -24.44 -15.25 20.92
N ASP A 103 -25.64 -15.80 20.69
CA ASP A 103 -25.85 -17.24 20.45
C ASP A 103 -25.15 -17.73 19.18
N GLU A 104 -25.25 -16.97 18.08
CA GLU A 104 -24.50 -17.24 16.85
C GLU A 104 -23.00 -17.24 17.10
N ALA A 105 -22.51 -16.26 17.86
CA ALA A 105 -21.10 -16.14 18.16
C ALA A 105 -20.60 -17.30 19.05
N ILE A 106 -21.38 -17.73 20.04
CA ILE A 106 -21.10 -18.90 20.87
C ILE A 106 -21.03 -20.16 20.00
N ASN A 107 -21.95 -20.32 19.05
CA ASN A 107 -21.95 -21.44 18.13
C ASN A 107 -20.73 -21.41 17.20
N ALA A 108 -20.38 -20.25 16.64
CA ALA A 108 -19.19 -20.07 15.83
C ALA A 108 -17.90 -20.42 16.61
N VAL A 109 -17.79 -20.05 17.90
CA VAL A 109 -16.67 -20.44 18.75
C VAL A 109 -16.57 -21.96 18.87
N LYS A 110 -17.69 -22.65 19.13
CA LYS A 110 -17.71 -24.12 19.23
C LYS A 110 -17.29 -24.78 17.91
N THR A 111 -17.86 -24.33 16.79
CA THR A 111 -17.56 -24.90 15.47
C THR A 111 -16.10 -24.67 15.08
N LEU A 112 -15.57 -23.46 15.27
CA LEU A 112 -14.15 -23.17 15.00
C LEU A 112 -13.20 -23.98 15.89
N LYS A 113 -13.55 -24.23 17.15
CA LYS A 113 -12.74 -25.09 18.04
C LYS A 113 -12.71 -26.54 17.59
N ASN A 114 -13.83 -27.04 17.06
CA ASN A 114 -13.96 -28.44 16.63
C ASN A 114 -13.39 -28.69 15.24
N VAL A 115 -13.65 -27.78 14.29
CA VAL A 115 -13.42 -27.97 12.86
C VAL A 115 -12.22 -27.16 12.35
N GLY A 116 -11.83 -26.11 13.06
CA GLY A 116 -10.66 -25.30 12.75
C GLY A 116 -10.81 -24.51 11.45
N ARG A 117 -9.76 -24.52 10.61
CA ARG A 117 -9.67 -23.69 9.39
C ARG A 117 -10.73 -24.03 8.33
N LYS A 118 -11.28 -25.25 8.32
CA LYS A 118 -12.31 -25.64 7.33
C LYS A 118 -13.60 -24.82 7.48
N GLU A 119 -13.82 -24.24 8.66
CA GLU A 119 -15.00 -23.41 8.95
C GLU A 119 -14.83 -21.95 8.54
N HIS A 120 -13.62 -21.53 8.10
CA HIS A 120 -13.40 -20.14 7.67
C HIS A 120 -14.29 -19.76 6.50
N VAL A 121 -14.33 -20.58 5.45
CA VAL A 121 -15.12 -20.30 4.24
C VAL A 121 -16.63 -20.34 4.51
N PRO A 122 -17.20 -21.38 5.16
CA PRO A 122 -18.62 -21.40 5.53
C PRO A 122 -19.08 -20.17 6.32
N LEU A 123 -18.31 -19.77 7.35
CA LEU A 123 -18.63 -18.57 8.15
C LEU A 123 -18.54 -17.29 7.31
N SER A 124 -17.64 -17.22 6.33
CA SER A 124 -17.53 -16.07 5.43
C SER A 124 -18.68 -15.90 4.46
N GLN A 125 -19.48 -16.94 4.19
CA GLN A 125 -20.57 -16.85 3.22
C GLN A 125 -21.72 -15.96 3.71
N ASN A 126 -22.01 -15.99 5.01
CA ASN A 126 -23.15 -15.29 5.59
C ASN A 126 -22.76 -14.12 6.48
N HIS A 127 -21.47 -13.93 6.75
CA HIS A 127 -21.00 -12.96 7.74
C HIS A 127 -19.78 -12.19 7.27
N LEU A 128 -19.69 -10.93 7.70
CA LEU A 128 -18.50 -10.11 7.50
C LEU A 128 -17.33 -10.77 8.23
N SER A 129 -16.32 -11.14 7.46
CA SER A 129 -15.15 -11.84 7.96
C SER A 129 -13.91 -11.46 7.16
N TRP A 130 -12.74 -11.67 7.78
CA TRP A 130 -11.46 -11.41 7.13
C TRP A 130 -10.40 -12.36 7.65
N LEU A 131 -9.48 -12.71 6.75
CA LEU A 131 -8.20 -13.35 7.08
C LEU A 131 -7.12 -12.29 6.96
N ALA A 132 -6.37 -12.04 8.04
CA ALA A 132 -5.32 -11.04 8.03
C ALA A 132 -4.11 -11.47 8.86
N LEU A 133 -2.97 -10.90 8.49
CA LEU A 133 -1.77 -10.87 9.31
C LEU A 133 -1.73 -9.50 10.00
N VAL A 134 -1.83 -9.47 11.33
CA VAL A 134 -1.94 -8.23 12.11
C VAL A 134 -0.86 -8.14 13.18
N ARG A 135 -0.43 -6.92 13.51
CA ARG A 135 0.55 -6.64 14.56
C ARG A 135 -0.11 -6.25 15.85
N GLU A 136 0.60 -6.46 16.94
CA GLU A 136 0.15 -5.97 18.23
C GLU A 136 -0.01 -4.44 18.22
N GLY A 137 -1.25 -3.99 18.47
CA GLY A 137 -1.67 -2.60 18.45
C GLY A 137 -2.42 -2.18 17.17
N ASP A 138 -2.51 -3.04 16.14
CA ASP A 138 -3.26 -2.72 14.91
C ASP A 138 -4.79 -2.91 15.10
N LEU A 139 -5.23 -3.65 16.12
CA LEU A 139 -6.65 -3.93 16.41
C LEU A 139 -7.26 -3.00 17.46
N MET A 140 -8.60 -2.93 17.52
CA MET A 140 -9.34 -2.28 18.60
C MET A 140 -8.85 -2.79 19.97
N PRO A 141 -8.67 -1.94 21.00
CA PRO A 141 -8.04 -2.36 22.27
C PRO A 141 -8.63 -3.63 22.90
N GLN A 142 -9.96 -3.78 22.81
CA GLN A 142 -10.71 -4.93 23.34
C GLN A 142 -10.35 -6.25 22.61
N LEU A 143 -10.22 -6.19 21.29
CA LEU A 143 -9.82 -7.33 20.46
C LEU A 143 -8.31 -7.57 20.57
N ASN A 144 -7.49 -6.51 20.51
CA ASN A 144 -6.04 -6.65 20.56
C ASN A 144 -5.59 -7.41 21.81
N LYS A 145 -6.07 -7.00 23.00
CA LYS A 145 -5.72 -7.68 24.25
C LYS A 145 -6.16 -9.14 24.25
N THR A 146 -7.39 -9.42 23.82
CA THR A 146 -7.96 -10.77 23.83
C THR A 146 -7.19 -11.70 22.91
N VAL A 147 -6.90 -11.25 21.69
CA VAL A 147 -6.31 -12.09 20.65
C VAL A 147 -4.81 -12.33 20.89
N PHE A 148 -4.05 -11.30 21.29
CA PHE A 148 -2.62 -11.46 21.56
C PHE A 148 -2.33 -12.23 22.87
N ASN A 149 -3.22 -12.16 23.87
CA ASN A 149 -3.11 -13.00 25.07
C ASN A 149 -3.43 -14.48 24.78
N GLY A 150 -4.32 -14.75 23.83
CA GLY A 150 -4.73 -16.12 23.49
C GLY A 150 -3.61 -16.96 22.86
N ARG A 151 -2.60 -16.33 22.25
CA ARG A 151 -1.46 -16.90 21.48
C ARG A 151 -1.86 -17.81 20.31
N ALA A 152 -2.73 -18.79 20.49
CA ALA A 152 -3.24 -19.67 19.44
C ALA A 152 -4.67 -20.15 19.76
N GLY A 153 -5.44 -20.47 18.72
CA GLY A 153 -6.79 -21.02 18.86
C GLY A 153 -7.90 -19.97 18.78
N VAL A 154 -9.08 -20.33 19.29
CA VAL A 154 -10.31 -19.53 19.11
C VAL A 154 -10.59 -18.67 20.34
N VAL A 155 -10.76 -17.38 20.11
CA VAL A 155 -10.96 -16.31 21.09
C VAL A 155 -12.28 -15.56 20.81
N GLY A 156 -12.95 -15.15 21.88
CA GLY A 156 -14.28 -14.55 21.84
C GLY A 156 -15.36 -15.47 22.45
N PRO A 157 -16.65 -15.09 22.31
CA PRO A 157 -17.11 -13.90 21.61
C PRO A 157 -16.73 -12.60 22.33
N THR A 158 -16.34 -11.57 21.58
CA THR A 158 -16.06 -10.23 22.12
C THR A 158 -17.07 -9.24 21.56
N LYS A 159 -17.90 -8.67 22.44
CA LYS A 159 -18.93 -7.68 22.06
C LYS A 159 -18.27 -6.36 21.67
N THR A 160 -18.62 -5.83 20.50
CA THR A 160 -18.25 -4.50 20.02
C THR A 160 -19.49 -3.74 19.55
N ARG A 161 -19.31 -2.50 19.08
CA ARG A 161 -20.39 -1.74 18.44
C ARG A 161 -20.89 -2.33 17.12
N PHE A 162 -20.14 -3.25 16.54
CA PHE A 162 -20.44 -3.86 15.24
C PHE A 162 -21.09 -5.25 15.38
N GLY A 163 -21.27 -5.75 16.60
CA GLY A 163 -21.75 -7.10 16.89
C GLY A 163 -20.76 -7.88 17.74
N PHE A 164 -20.79 -9.21 17.62
CA PHE A 164 -19.96 -10.14 18.36
C PHE A 164 -18.83 -10.67 17.48
N HIS A 165 -17.60 -10.40 17.88
CA HIS A 165 -16.42 -10.87 17.16
C HIS A 165 -15.99 -12.24 17.67
N VAL A 166 -15.77 -13.16 16.75
CA VAL A 166 -15.09 -14.43 17.01
C VAL A 166 -13.83 -14.47 16.17
N THR A 167 -12.70 -14.74 16.80
CA THR A 167 -11.39 -14.78 16.16
C THR A 167 -10.77 -16.15 16.31
N HIS A 168 -10.26 -16.71 15.23
CA HIS A 168 -9.40 -17.88 15.22
C HIS A 168 -7.97 -17.42 14.91
N VAL A 169 -7.09 -17.46 15.92
CA VAL A 169 -5.65 -17.26 15.78
C VAL A 169 -5.04 -18.51 15.17
N VAL A 170 -4.60 -18.35 13.92
CA VAL A 170 -4.14 -19.42 13.04
C VAL A 170 -2.67 -19.70 13.26
N ASP A 171 -1.85 -18.65 13.31
CA ASP A 171 -0.41 -18.71 13.60
C ASP A 171 -0.03 -17.50 14.46
N TYR A 172 0.99 -17.66 15.32
CA TYR A 172 1.55 -16.58 16.13
C TYR A 172 3.05 -16.46 15.87
N TYR A 173 3.50 -15.22 15.73
CA TYR A 173 4.87 -14.86 15.40
C TYR A 173 5.39 -13.90 16.45
N PRO A 174 6.27 -14.34 17.38
CA PRO A 174 6.77 -13.47 18.42
C PRO A 174 7.66 -12.36 17.85
N ALA A 175 7.79 -11.26 18.59
CA ALA A 175 8.81 -10.26 18.34
C ALA A 175 10.20 -10.91 18.20
N GLY A 176 10.98 -10.45 17.24
CA GLY A 176 12.28 -11.02 16.86
C GLY A 176 12.21 -12.15 15.84
N SER A 177 11.04 -12.76 15.59
CA SER A 177 10.88 -13.76 14.53
C SER A 177 11.06 -13.15 13.14
N LEU A 178 11.42 -13.98 12.15
CA LEU A 178 11.61 -13.56 10.77
C LEU A 178 10.30 -13.64 9.98
N ALA A 179 9.96 -12.58 9.26
CA ALA A 179 8.95 -12.61 8.22
C ALA A 179 9.45 -13.44 7.04
N GLY A 180 8.73 -14.51 6.69
CA GLY A 180 9.13 -15.41 5.60
C GLY A 180 9.07 -14.72 4.23
N LEU A 181 9.80 -15.26 3.26
CA LEU A 181 9.88 -14.67 1.91
C LEU A 181 8.51 -14.42 1.30
N ASP A 182 7.58 -15.38 1.42
CA ASP A 182 6.23 -15.29 0.88
C ASP A 182 5.43 -14.10 1.47
N GLU A 183 5.69 -13.74 2.72
CA GLU A 183 5.03 -12.60 3.39
C GLU A 183 5.52 -11.25 2.85
N VAL A 184 6.79 -11.16 2.46
CA VAL A 184 7.43 -9.91 2.04
C VAL A 184 7.73 -9.86 0.55
N TYR A 185 7.30 -10.87 -0.22
CA TYR A 185 7.61 -11.05 -1.63
C TYR A 185 7.23 -9.82 -2.45
N ASP A 186 5.95 -9.42 -2.40
CA ASP A 186 5.43 -8.29 -3.18
C ASP A 186 6.04 -6.95 -2.76
N LYS A 187 6.34 -6.80 -1.47
CA LYS A 187 7.03 -5.62 -0.94
C LYS A 187 8.44 -5.52 -1.52
N ILE A 188 9.18 -6.62 -1.55
CA ILE A 188 10.53 -6.69 -2.15
C ILE A 188 10.44 -6.45 -3.65
N ALA A 189 9.51 -7.10 -4.34
CA ALA A 189 9.30 -6.95 -5.78
C ALA A 189 9.04 -5.48 -6.15
N SER A 190 8.17 -4.80 -5.39
CA SER A 190 7.86 -3.38 -5.57
C SER A 190 9.08 -2.49 -5.30
N ALA A 191 9.83 -2.76 -4.23
CA ALA A 191 11.03 -1.99 -3.89
C ALA A 191 12.13 -2.14 -4.95
N LEU A 192 12.35 -3.36 -5.46
CA LEU A 192 13.29 -3.64 -6.54
C LEU A 192 12.86 -2.98 -7.84
N TYR A 193 11.59 -3.08 -8.22
CA TYR A 193 11.04 -2.40 -9.39
C TYR A 193 11.28 -0.89 -9.33
N LEU A 194 10.96 -0.26 -8.21
CA LEU A 194 11.17 1.18 -8.02
C LEU A 194 12.65 1.57 -8.08
N THR A 195 13.54 0.70 -7.61
CA THR A 195 14.99 0.90 -7.67
C THR A 195 15.48 0.85 -9.12
N LYS A 196 15.17 -0.22 -9.85
CA LYS A 196 15.50 -0.35 -11.28
C LYS A 196 14.92 0.81 -12.11
N ARG A 197 13.72 1.27 -11.76
CA ARG A 197 13.06 2.41 -12.42
C ARG A 197 13.84 3.72 -12.22
N ARG A 198 14.29 4.00 -10.99
CA ARG A 198 15.12 5.18 -10.69
C ARG A 198 16.46 5.13 -11.42
N GLU A 199 17.10 3.97 -11.47
CA GLU A 199 18.38 3.78 -12.15
C GLU A 199 18.26 4.03 -13.66
N LYS A 200 17.25 3.44 -14.32
CA LYS A 200 17.00 3.69 -15.75
C LYS A 200 16.64 5.15 -16.04
N TYR A 201 15.84 5.78 -15.19
CA TYR A 201 15.52 7.21 -15.32
C TYR A 201 16.77 8.06 -15.25
N LYS A 202 17.62 7.85 -14.24
CA LYS A 202 18.89 8.56 -14.09
C LYS A 202 19.77 8.38 -15.31
N ALA A 203 19.97 7.14 -15.77
CA ALA A 203 20.79 6.86 -16.95
C ALA A 203 20.29 7.59 -18.22
N LEU A 204 18.96 7.62 -18.43
CA LEU A 204 18.38 8.38 -19.54
C LEU A 204 18.68 9.88 -19.40
N ILE A 205 18.40 10.47 -18.24
CA ILE A 205 18.58 11.90 -18.02
C ILE A 205 20.05 12.31 -18.17
N ASP A 206 20.98 11.55 -17.58
CA ASP A 206 22.42 11.80 -17.71
C ASP A 206 22.86 11.76 -19.19
N SER A 207 22.33 10.81 -19.97
CA SER A 207 22.60 10.73 -21.42
C SER A 207 22.01 11.90 -22.20
N LEU A 208 20.80 12.36 -21.86
CA LEU A 208 20.18 13.52 -22.52
C LEU A 208 20.93 14.82 -22.22
N TYR A 209 21.35 15.03 -20.97
CA TYR A 209 22.17 16.18 -20.58
C TYR A 209 23.51 16.22 -21.32
N THR A 210 24.15 15.06 -21.49
CA THR A 210 25.43 14.98 -22.21
C THR A 210 25.30 15.35 -23.69
N ASN A 211 24.13 15.12 -24.28
CA ASN A 211 23.89 15.29 -25.72
C ASN A 211 23.10 16.58 -26.06
N ALA A 212 22.83 17.45 -25.09
CA ALA A 212 22.03 18.66 -25.28
C ALA A 212 22.84 19.91 -24.95
N ASP A 213 22.82 20.88 -25.86
CA ASP A 213 23.31 22.23 -25.60
C ASP A 213 22.25 23.00 -24.80
N ILE A 214 22.41 23.00 -23.48
CA ILE A 214 21.46 23.63 -22.55
C ILE A 214 22.02 24.98 -22.09
N TYR A 215 21.33 26.06 -22.45
CA TYR A 215 21.58 27.39 -21.93
C TYR A 215 20.46 27.78 -20.96
N ILE A 216 20.81 28.12 -19.72
CA ILE A 216 19.87 28.62 -18.72
C ILE A 216 20.10 30.12 -18.60
N ASN A 217 19.10 30.92 -18.97
CA ASN A 217 19.14 32.35 -18.73
C ASN A 217 18.79 32.64 -17.27
N GLU A 218 19.81 32.76 -16.42
CA GLU A 218 19.64 32.95 -14.97
C GLU A 218 18.94 34.27 -14.61
N THR A 219 18.91 35.26 -15.51
CA THR A 219 18.21 36.54 -15.25
C THR A 219 16.69 36.39 -15.19
N LEU A 220 16.14 35.27 -15.67
CA LEU A 220 14.72 34.93 -15.55
C LEU A 220 14.39 34.13 -14.28
N LEU A 221 15.39 33.75 -13.48
CA LEU A 221 15.23 32.98 -12.24
C LEU A 221 15.16 33.87 -10.98
N VAL A 222 15.55 35.14 -11.09
CA VAL A 222 15.40 36.13 -10.02
C VAL A 222 14.00 36.72 -10.14
N GLY A 223 13.10 36.32 -9.24
CA GLY A 223 11.73 36.83 -9.21
C GLY A 223 11.66 38.31 -8.82
N GLU A 224 10.63 38.99 -9.35
CA GLU A 224 9.97 40.11 -8.67
C GLU A 224 9.35 39.66 -7.34
#